data_AF-A0A3C0QFD1-F1
#
_entry.id   AF-A0A3C0QFD1-F1
#
_cell.length_a   1.000
_cell.length_b   1.000
_cell.length_c   1.000
_cell.angle_alpha   90.00
_cell.angle_beta   90.00
_cell.angle_gamma   90.00
#
_symmetry.space_group_name_H-M   'P 1'
#
loop_
_entity.id
_entity.type
_entity.pdbx_description
1 polymer ?
#
loop_
_entity_poly.entity_id
_entity_poly.type
_entity_poly.pdbx_seq_one_letter_code
_entity_poly.pdbx_strand_id
1 'polypeptide(L)'
;MDRVAVNTPIQSAASDIAKVAIMRFDKVVKEEFKGAKTVLQIHDSIVCECLSEDADRLEKRLVEVMESVDVLSVPVKAEPKRGASLSKV
;
A
#
# COMPACT_ATOMS: atom_id res chain seq x y z
N MET A 1 0.74 -33.10 -4.34
CA MET A 1 0.67 -32.26 -3.12
C MET A 1 1.87 -31.30 -3.01
N ASP A 2 2.83 -31.38 -3.95
CA ASP A 2 4.11 -30.68 -3.93
C ASP A 2 4.08 -29.18 -4.30
N ARG A 3 2.92 -28.62 -4.69
CA ARG A 3 2.80 -27.17 -4.96
C ARG A 3 2.40 -26.34 -3.74
N VAL A 4 1.71 -26.93 -2.77
CA VAL A 4 1.21 -26.18 -1.60
C VAL A 4 2.35 -25.88 -0.62
N ALA A 5 3.24 -26.84 -0.39
CA ALA A 5 4.37 -26.68 0.53
C ALA A 5 5.41 -25.64 0.06
N VAL A 6 5.56 -25.43 -1.25
CA VAL A 6 6.56 -24.49 -1.81
C VAL A 6 6.02 -23.07 -1.90
N ASN A 7 4.72 -22.88 -2.14
CA ASN A 7 4.11 -21.54 -2.26
C ASN A 7 3.67 -20.94 -0.92
N THR A 8 3.41 -21.77 0.10
CA THR A 8 2.95 -21.29 1.42
C THR A 8 3.95 -20.35 2.11
N PRO A 9 5.27 -20.60 2.10
CA PRO A 9 6.25 -19.67 2.67
C PRO A 9 6.35 -18.34 1.89
N ILE A 10 6.27 -18.41 0.56
CA ILE A 10 6.42 -17.24 -0.33
C ILE A 10 5.21 -16.30 -0.20
N GLN A 11 3.99 -16.85 -0.18
CA GLN A 11 2.77 -16.07 0.03
C GLN A 11 2.65 -15.48 1.44
N SER A 12 3.15 -16.17 2.48
CA SER A 12 3.13 -15.64 3.85
C SER A 12 4.09 -14.45 3.98
N ALA A 13 5.32 -14.58 3.49
CA ALA A 13 6.31 -13.50 3.56
C ALA A 13 5.84 -12.24 2.80
N ALA A 14 5.34 -12.40 1.58
CA ALA A 14 4.82 -11.27 0.79
C ALA A 14 3.64 -10.55 1.49
N SER A 15 2.75 -11.30 2.14
CA SER A 15 1.63 -10.75 2.92
C SER A 15 2.11 -9.95 4.14
N ASP A 16 3.13 -10.43 4.84
CA ASP A 16 3.68 -9.73 6.01
C ASP A 16 4.41 -8.44 5.61
N ILE A 17 5.09 -8.44 4.46
CA ILE A 17 5.75 -7.24 3.90
C ILE A 17 4.72 -6.18 3.50
N ALA A 18 3.67 -6.58 2.78
CA ALA A 18 2.60 -5.68 2.39
C ALA A 18 1.93 -5.04 3.62
N LYS A 19 1.72 -5.82 4.70
CA LYS A 19 1.21 -5.26 5.97
C LYS A 19 2.14 -4.21 6.56
N VAL A 20 3.45 -4.45 6.59
CA VAL A 20 4.43 -3.45 7.07
C VAL A 20 4.38 -2.17 6.23
N ALA A 21 4.33 -2.31 4.90
CA ALA A 21 4.20 -1.19 3.97
C ALA A 21 2.94 -0.37 4.26
N ILE A 22 1.80 -1.06 4.42
CA ILE A 22 0.50 -0.44 4.70
C ILE A 22 0.50 0.27 6.06
N MET A 23 1.08 -0.33 7.10
CA MET A 23 1.19 0.32 8.41
C MET A 23 2.07 1.57 8.38
N ARG A 24 3.18 1.55 7.62
CA ARG A 24 4.03 2.74 7.43
C ARG A 24 3.28 3.83 6.68
N PHE A 25 2.56 3.48 5.62
CA PHE A 25 1.79 4.44 4.85
C PHE A 25 0.66 5.05 5.67
N ASP A 26 -0.10 4.25 6.42
CA ASP A 26 -1.16 4.76 7.30
C ASP A 26 -0.62 5.77 8.33
N LYS A 27 0.60 5.56 8.83
CA LYS A 27 1.28 6.52 9.70
C LYS A 27 1.61 7.82 8.95
N VAL A 28 2.19 7.74 7.76
CA VAL A 28 2.50 8.90 6.91
C VAL A 28 1.24 9.70 6.56
N VAL A 29 0.15 9.03 6.22
CA VAL A 29 -1.16 9.66 5.95
C VAL A 29 -1.60 10.48 7.15
N LYS A 30 -1.54 9.92 8.36
CA LYS A 30 -1.95 10.60 9.60
C LYS A 30 -1.05 11.78 9.98
N GLU A 31 0.25 11.69 9.72
CA GLU A 31 1.23 12.71 10.10
C GLU A 31 1.30 13.86 9.09
N GLU A 32 1.23 13.57 7.79
CA GLU A 32 1.51 14.53 6.72
C GLU A 32 0.26 15.10 6.02
N PHE A 33 -0.87 14.40 6.05
CA PHE A 33 -2.05 14.73 5.25
C PHE A 33 -3.30 14.93 6.12
N LYS A 34 -3.49 16.18 6.59
CA LYS A 34 -4.65 16.54 7.40
C LYS A 34 -5.94 16.43 6.58
N GLY A 35 -6.80 15.48 6.94
CA GLY A 35 -8.06 15.22 6.25
C GLY A 35 -8.00 14.06 5.26
N ALA A 36 -6.84 13.43 5.06
CA ALA A 36 -6.77 12.14 4.38
C ALA A 36 -7.13 11.00 5.34
N LYS A 37 -7.77 9.95 4.80
CA LYS A 37 -8.21 8.79 5.56
C LYS A 37 -8.06 7.52 4.74
N THR A 38 -7.50 6.49 5.37
CA THR A 38 -7.55 5.11 4.86
C THR A 38 -8.98 4.58 4.98
N VAL A 39 -9.58 4.21 3.86
CA VAL A 39 -10.97 3.73 3.76
C VAL A 39 -11.03 2.21 3.79
N LEU A 40 -10.12 1.55 3.08
CA LEU A 40 -10.15 0.11 2.89
C LEU A 40 -8.73 -0.45 2.78
N GLN A 41 -8.55 -1.64 3.36
CA GLN A 41 -7.35 -2.45 3.21
C GLN A 41 -7.78 -3.88 2.88
N ILE A 42 -7.36 -4.42 1.75
CA ILE A 42 -7.62 -5.80 1.35
C ILE A 42 -6.32 -6.40 0.82
N HIS A 43 -5.83 -7.46 1.47
CA HIS A 43 -4.57 -8.12 1.12
C HIS A 43 -3.39 -7.12 1.04
N ASP A 44 -2.92 -6.84 -0.16
CA ASP A 44 -1.81 -5.95 -0.52
C ASP A 44 -2.28 -4.60 -1.08
N SER A 45 -3.58 -4.36 -1.12
CA SER A 45 -4.20 -3.15 -1.65
C SER A 45 -4.70 -2.23 -0.53
N ILE A 46 -4.51 -0.92 -0.72
CA ILE A 46 -5.01 0.14 0.15
C ILE A 46 -5.79 1.17 -0.66
N VAL A 47 -6.90 1.64 -0.10
CA VAL A 47 -7.70 2.73 -0.64
C VAL A 47 -7.74 3.87 0.37
N CYS A 48 -7.37 5.06 -0.09
CA CYS A 48 -7.40 6.27 0.70
C CYS A 48 -8.21 7.36 0.01
N GLU A 49 -8.90 8.16 0.83
CA GLU A 49 -9.55 9.39 0.42
C GLU A 49 -8.74 10.58 0.94
N CYS A 50 -8.68 11.65 0.16
CA CYS A 50 -7.99 12.89 0.53
C CYS A 50 -8.64 14.08 -0.17
N LEU A 51 -8.20 15.29 0.22
CA LEU A 51 -8.55 16.51 -0.49
C LEU A 51 -7.97 16.47 -1.90
N SER A 52 -8.68 17.08 -2.86
CA SER A 52 -8.27 17.04 -4.28
C SER A 52 -6.89 17.68 -4.54
N GLU A 53 -6.52 18.66 -3.71
CA GLU A 53 -5.21 19.34 -3.74
C GLU A 53 -4.05 18.43 -3.27
N ASP A 54 -4.33 17.49 -2.38
CA ASP A 54 -3.31 16.61 -1.80
C ASP A 54 -3.05 15.36 -2.65
N ALA A 55 -3.94 15.05 -3.59
CA ALA A 55 -3.95 13.75 -4.25
C ALA A 55 -2.66 13.40 -5.03
N ASP A 56 -2.02 14.38 -5.69
CA ASP A 56 -0.74 14.14 -6.39
C ASP A 56 0.40 13.84 -5.39
N ARG A 57 0.44 14.60 -4.29
CA ARG A 57 1.43 14.41 -3.23
C ARG A 57 1.19 13.08 -2.50
N LEU A 58 -0.06 12.74 -2.23
CA LEU A 58 -0.43 11.49 -1.57
C LEU A 58 -0.07 10.27 -2.43
N GLU A 59 -0.33 10.33 -3.74
CA GLU A 59 0.02 9.27 -4.69
C GLU A 59 1.54 9.02 -4.69
N LYS A 60 2.34 10.09 -4.77
CA LYS A 60 3.80 9.99 -4.69
C LYS A 60 4.26 9.39 -3.36
N ARG A 61 3.72 9.87 -2.23
CA ARG A 61 4.06 9.31 -0.91
C ARG A 61 3.64 7.86 -0.77
N LEU A 62 2.54 7.44 -1.38
CA LEU A 62 2.11 6.04 -1.41
C LEU A 62 3.17 5.17 -2.06
N VAL A 63 3.62 5.53 -3.27
CA VAL A 63 4.64 4.79 -3.99
C VAL A 63 5.94 4.76 -3.20
N GLU A 64 6.44 5.92 -2.75
CA GLU A 64 7.68 6.00 -1.98
C GLU A 64 7.66 5.11 -0.72
N VAL A 65 6.58 5.18 0.05
CA VAL A 65 6.48 4.41 1.31
C VAL A 65 6.37 2.93 1.04
N MET A 66 5.56 2.53 0.06
CA MET A 66 5.36 1.12 -0.29
C MET A 66 6.64 0.48 -0.86
N GLU A 67 7.43 1.23 -1.64
CA GLU A 67 8.69 0.75 -2.24
C GLU A 67 9.89 0.86 -1.28
N SER A 68 9.83 1.69 -0.23
CA SER A 68 10.87 1.84 0.82
C SER A 68 10.97 0.68 1.83
N VAL A 69 10.20 -0.39 1.64
CA VAL A 69 10.20 -1.52 2.56
C VAL A 69 11.37 -2.43 2.24
N ASP A 70 12.54 -2.12 2.82
CA ASP A 70 13.81 -2.86 2.70
C ASP A 70 13.82 -4.28 3.28
N VAL A 71 12.65 -4.89 3.50
CA VAL A 71 12.52 -6.21 4.13
C VAL A 71 12.82 -7.34 3.12
N LEU A 72 13.03 -7.03 1.84
CA LEU A 72 13.22 -8.00 0.76
C LEU A 72 14.58 -7.90 0.07
N SER A 73 15.07 -9.05 -0.40
CA SER A 73 16.13 -9.14 -1.43
C SER A 73 15.61 -8.88 -2.85
N VAL A 74 14.34 -8.47 -3.01
CA VAL A 74 13.67 -8.16 -4.27
C VAL A 74 12.85 -6.87 -4.14
N PRO A 75 12.87 -5.97 -5.15
CA PRO A 75 12.18 -4.70 -5.09
C PRO A 75 10.66 -4.88 -5.11
N VAL A 76 9.94 -4.20 -4.20
CA VAL A 76 8.48 -4.05 -4.24
C VAL A 76 8.15 -2.93 -5.21
N LYS A 77 7.14 -3.11 -6.05
CA LYS A 77 6.64 -2.08 -6.96
C LYS A 77 5.19 -1.75 -6.62
N ALA A 78 4.89 -0.47 -6.45
CA ALA A 78 3.52 -0.01 -6.20
C ALA A 78 2.85 0.45 -7.50
N GLU A 79 1.58 0.10 -7.68
CA GLU A 79 0.76 0.55 -8.82
C GLU A 79 -0.33 1.51 -8.33
N PRO A 80 -0.07 2.83 -8.29
CA PRO A 80 -1.06 3.79 -7.85
C PRO A 80 -2.19 3.94 -8.88
N LYS A 81 -3.41 4.13 -8.37
CA LYS A 81 -4.58 4.57 -9.15
C LYS A 81 -5.28 5.68 -8.41
N ARG A 82 -5.82 6.63 -9.17
CA ARG A 82 -6.58 7.77 -8.67
C ARG A 82 -7.90 7.90 -9.41
N GLY A 83 -8.98 8.16 -8.65
CA GLY A 83 -10.30 8.44 -9.19
C GLY A 83 -11.11 9.35 -8.28
N ALA A 84 -12.14 10.00 -8.84
CA ALA A 84 -13.05 10.87 -8.08
C ALA A 84 -14.12 10.10 -7.28
N SER A 85 -14.21 8.79 -7.44
CA SER A 85 -15.02 7.89 -6.62
C SER A 85 -14.39 6.51 -6.59
N LEU A 86 -14.72 5.69 -5.59
CA LEU A 86 -14.25 4.31 -5.46
C LEU A 86 -14.48 3.47 -6.73
N SER A 87 -15.55 3.76 -7.48
CA SER A 87 -15.88 3.07 -8.74
C SER A 87 -14.93 3.40 -9.89
N LYS A 88 -14.07 4.41 -9.72
CA LYS A 88 -13.10 4.92 -10.70
C LYS A 88 -11.65 4.71 -10.25
N VAL A 89 -11.42 4.00 -9.14
CA VAL A 89 -10.09 3.67 -8.60
C VAL A 89 -9.84 2.18 -8.72
#